data_AF-G2E5P3-F1
#
_entry.id   AF-G2E5P3-F1
#
_cell.length_a   1.000
_cell.length_b   1.000
_cell.length_c   1.000
_cell.angle_alpha   90.00
_cell.angle_beta   90.00
_cell.angle_gamma   90.00
#
_symmetry.space_group_name_H-M   'P 1'
#
loop_
_entity.id
_entity.type
_entity.pdbx_description
1 polymer ?
#
loop_
_entity_poly.entity_id
_entity_poly.type
_entity_poly.pdbx_seq_one_letter_code
_entity_poly.pdbx_strand_id
1 'polypeptide(L)'
;MSGTGIGGFVSTDDLQRLKQRARHIKREQGIPHHEAIEAVARSVHFDNWQQVVVAHEAMLPTETAAREGVVFAMDFKDAEVCQGRPIELPDGRYVEDELLGLFFEECVYQLARDESDEEDGRPGHEHFSEEELREFVEEALFELVFYRYEGDRLPTSADEIAQQVAGECFFGPQYIWIAGQLQDRFSSP
;
A
#
# COMPACT_ATOMS: atom_id res chain seq x y z
N MET A 1 -0.08 -13.06 -2.02
CA MET A 1 -1.52 -12.76 -2.29
C MET A 1 -2.43 -13.70 -1.52
N SER A 2 -2.62 -13.41 -0.23
CA SER A 2 -3.53 -14.13 0.67
C SER A 2 -4.62 -13.16 1.08
N GLY A 3 -5.82 -13.31 0.51
CA GLY A 3 -6.97 -12.48 0.83
C GLY A 3 -7.54 -12.86 2.19
N THR A 4 -7.11 -12.16 3.23
CA THR A 4 -7.74 -12.16 4.55
C THR A 4 -8.56 -10.87 4.67
N GLY A 5 -9.83 -10.97 5.05
CA GLY A 5 -10.76 -9.85 5.16
C GLY A 5 -10.32 -8.82 6.20
N ILE A 6 -9.78 -7.73 5.66
CA ILE A 6 -9.76 -6.33 6.06
C ILE A 6 -10.58 -5.93 7.30
N GLY A 7 -9.89 -5.38 8.29
CA GLY A 7 -10.48 -4.38 9.18
C GLY A 7 -10.73 -3.09 8.39
N GLY A 8 -11.98 -2.82 8.01
CA GLY A 8 -12.45 -1.49 7.60
C GLY A 8 -12.30 -1.05 6.13
N PHE A 9 -11.44 -1.65 5.30
CA PHE A 9 -11.19 -1.23 3.90
C PHE A 9 -11.72 -2.26 2.88
N VAL A 10 -11.83 -1.88 1.60
CA VAL A 10 -12.27 -2.78 0.50
C VAL A 10 -11.59 -2.38 -0.81
N SER A 11 -10.65 -3.19 -1.31
CA SER A 11 -10.03 -2.93 -2.62
C SER A 11 -11.01 -3.16 -3.78
N THR A 12 -10.65 -2.70 -4.99
CA THR A 12 -11.39 -2.99 -6.23
C THR A 12 -11.53 -4.49 -6.45
N ASP A 13 -10.47 -5.26 -6.19
CA ASP A 13 -10.48 -6.71 -6.38
C ASP A 13 -11.37 -7.40 -5.34
N ASP A 14 -11.37 -6.93 -4.09
CA ASP A 14 -12.27 -7.42 -3.05
C ASP A 14 -13.72 -7.12 -3.40
N LEU A 15 -14.04 -5.90 -3.83
CA LEU A 15 -15.39 -5.54 -4.25
C LEU A 15 -15.88 -6.44 -5.40
N GLN A 16 -15.02 -6.75 -6.37
CA GLN A 16 -15.34 -7.68 -7.45
C GLN A 16 -15.59 -9.11 -6.94
N ARG A 17 -14.72 -9.62 -6.04
CA ARG A 17 -14.89 -10.94 -5.41
C ARG A 17 -16.19 -11.02 -4.62
N LEU A 18 -16.53 -9.99 -3.86
CA LEU A 18 -17.78 -9.90 -3.09
C LEU A 18 -19.00 -9.89 -4.02
N LYS A 19 -18.97 -9.12 -5.11
CA LYS A 19 -20.02 -9.13 -6.14
C LYS A 19 -20.18 -10.51 -6.79
N GLN A 20 -19.08 -11.21 -7.07
CA GLN A 20 -19.11 -12.57 -7.62
C GLN A 20 -19.70 -13.56 -6.60
N ARG A 21 -19.32 -13.46 -5.33
CA ARG A 21 -19.86 -14.27 -4.24
C ARG A 21 -21.37 -14.06 -4.09
N ALA A 22 -21.85 -12.83 -4.18
CA ALA A 22 -23.30 -12.54 -4.13
C ALA A 22 -24.06 -13.19 -5.30
N ARG A 23 -23.49 -13.21 -6.52
CA ARG A 23 -24.07 -13.93 -7.67
C ARG A 23 -24.10 -15.44 -7.46
N HIS A 24 -23.12 -16.00 -6.74
CA HIS A 24 -23.10 -17.41 -6.37
C HIS A 24 -24.24 -17.73 -5.40
N ILE A 25 -24.31 -17.01 -4.29
CA ILE A 25 -25.34 -17.16 -3.25
C ILE A 25 -26.75 -17.02 -3.85
N LYS A 26 -26.98 -16.01 -4.69
CA LYS A 26 -28.25 -15.82 -5.42
C LYS A 26 -28.67 -17.09 -6.18
N ARG A 27 -27.73 -17.73 -6.88
CA ARG A 27 -28.00 -18.93 -7.70
C ARG A 27 -28.25 -20.17 -6.84
N GLU A 28 -27.48 -20.35 -5.78
CA GLU A 28 -27.58 -21.52 -4.91
C GLU A 28 -28.81 -21.50 -4.02
N GLN A 29 -29.11 -20.34 -3.44
CA GLN A 29 -30.17 -20.20 -2.44
C GLN A 29 -31.50 -19.74 -3.04
N GLY A 30 -31.51 -19.34 -4.32
CA GLY A 30 -32.70 -18.85 -5.01
C GLY A 30 -33.23 -17.51 -4.46
N ILE A 31 -32.43 -16.77 -3.69
CA ILE A 31 -32.83 -15.51 -3.07
C ILE A 31 -32.72 -14.31 -4.03
N PRO A 32 -33.43 -13.20 -3.77
CA PRO A 32 -33.24 -11.94 -4.49
C PRO A 32 -31.80 -11.42 -4.41
N HIS A 33 -31.38 -10.65 -5.43
CA HIS A 33 -30.01 -10.14 -5.49
C HIS A 33 -29.65 -9.22 -4.30
N HIS A 34 -30.59 -8.40 -3.84
CA HIS A 34 -30.37 -7.49 -2.72
C HIS A 34 -30.13 -8.24 -1.41
N GLU A 35 -30.85 -9.35 -1.16
CA GLU A 35 -30.60 -10.21 0.00
C GLU A 35 -29.24 -10.90 -0.07
N ALA A 36 -28.81 -11.29 -1.28
CA ALA A 36 -27.51 -11.93 -1.48
C ALA A 36 -26.33 -10.98 -1.21
N ILE A 37 -26.38 -9.72 -1.65
CA ILE A 37 -25.31 -8.74 -1.36
C ILE A 37 -25.26 -8.39 0.13
N GLU A 38 -26.41 -8.32 0.80
CA GLU A 38 -26.53 -8.11 2.25
C GLU A 38 -25.93 -9.27 3.06
N ALA A 39 -26.18 -10.51 2.63
CA ALA A 39 -25.56 -11.69 3.23
C ALA A 39 -24.03 -11.70 3.06
N VAL A 40 -23.53 -11.26 1.90
CA VAL A 40 -22.09 -11.14 1.66
C VAL A 40 -21.47 -10.07 2.56
N ALA A 41 -22.07 -8.88 2.66
CA ALA A 41 -21.56 -7.80 3.53
C ALA A 41 -21.38 -8.27 4.98
N ARG A 42 -22.40 -8.90 5.55
CA ARG A 42 -22.34 -9.47 6.92
C ARG A 42 -21.28 -10.55 7.08
N SER A 43 -21.01 -11.32 6.02
CA SER A 43 -19.97 -12.36 6.05
C SER A 43 -18.53 -11.82 6.08
N VAL A 44 -18.36 -10.52 5.79
CA VAL A 44 -17.07 -9.81 5.87
C VAL A 44 -17.14 -8.66 6.89
N HIS A 45 -17.96 -8.84 7.93
CA HIS A 45 -18.06 -7.95 9.09
C HIS A 45 -18.57 -6.52 8.82
N PHE A 46 -19.23 -6.29 7.68
CA PHE A 46 -20.01 -5.07 7.43
C PHE A 46 -21.49 -5.28 7.73
N ASP A 47 -22.19 -4.27 8.25
CA ASP A 47 -23.61 -4.38 8.60
C ASP A 47 -24.51 -4.52 7.36
N ASN A 48 -24.14 -3.83 6.28
CA ASN A 48 -24.88 -3.77 5.03
C ASN A 48 -23.96 -3.49 3.83
N TRP A 49 -24.48 -3.68 2.62
CA TRP A 49 -23.70 -3.48 1.40
C TRP A 49 -23.25 -2.03 1.18
N GLN A 50 -24.00 -1.05 1.69
CA GLN A 50 -23.62 0.36 1.56
C GLN A 50 -22.30 0.64 2.29
N GLN A 51 -22.06 0.04 3.46
CA GLN A 51 -20.77 0.19 4.16
C GLN A 51 -19.60 -0.39 3.36
N VAL A 52 -19.81 -1.51 2.64
CA VAL A 52 -18.80 -2.09 1.73
C VAL A 52 -18.46 -1.10 0.61
N VAL A 53 -19.47 -0.44 0.04
CA VAL A 53 -19.27 0.57 -1.01
C VAL A 53 -18.54 1.79 -0.46
N VAL A 54 -18.92 2.29 0.72
CA VAL A 54 -18.25 3.43 1.36
C VAL A 54 -16.79 3.11 1.68
N ALA A 55 -16.52 1.91 2.23
CA ALA A 55 -15.16 1.46 2.50
C ALA A 55 -14.32 1.34 1.21
N HIS A 56 -14.94 0.92 0.10
CA HIS A 56 -14.29 0.89 -1.19
C HIS A 56 -13.99 2.29 -1.75
N GLU A 57 -14.96 3.20 -1.70
CA GLU A 57 -14.81 4.58 -2.15
C GLU A 57 -13.68 5.29 -1.39
N ALA A 58 -13.56 5.04 -0.09
CA ALA A 58 -12.47 5.57 0.73
C ALA A 58 -11.09 5.03 0.32
N MET A 59 -11.02 3.82 -0.24
CA MET A 59 -9.77 3.17 -0.65
C MET A 59 -9.33 3.52 -2.07
N LEU A 60 -10.21 4.10 -2.89
CA LEU A 60 -9.92 4.43 -4.29
C LEU A 60 -8.66 5.29 -4.47
N PRO A 61 -8.45 6.39 -3.72
CA PRO A 61 -7.25 7.22 -3.90
C PRO A 61 -5.95 6.46 -3.63
N THR A 62 -5.93 5.65 -2.56
CA THR A 62 -4.80 4.77 -2.20
C THR A 62 -4.52 3.75 -3.29
N GLU A 63 -5.56 3.03 -3.74
CA GLU A 63 -5.41 1.96 -4.72
C GLU A 63 -4.99 2.52 -6.09
N THR A 64 -5.56 3.65 -6.51
CA THR A 64 -5.16 4.34 -7.73
C THR A 64 -3.71 4.80 -7.65
N ALA A 65 -3.29 5.40 -6.52
CA ALA A 65 -1.91 5.80 -6.33
C ALA A 65 -0.94 4.61 -6.38
N ALA A 66 -1.29 3.50 -5.71
CA ALA A 66 -0.47 2.31 -5.67
C ALA A 66 -0.32 1.63 -7.05
N ARG A 67 -1.37 1.64 -7.87
CA ARG A 67 -1.38 0.96 -9.18
C ARG A 67 -0.86 1.82 -10.32
N GLU A 68 -1.24 3.10 -10.34
CA GLU A 68 -1.10 3.97 -11.52
C GLU A 68 -0.37 5.28 -11.20
N GLY A 69 -0.27 5.64 -9.93
CA GLY A 69 0.28 6.91 -9.48
C GLY A 69 1.76 6.85 -9.11
N VAL A 70 2.14 7.81 -8.27
CA VAL A 70 3.47 7.90 -7.68
C VAL A 70 3.33 7.77 -6.17
N VAL A 71 4.10 6.85 -5.61
CA VAL A 71 4.20 6.61 -4.18
C VAL A 71 5.66 6.62 -3.79
N PHE A 72 5.97 7.18 -2.64
CA PHE A 72 7.27 6.94 -2.02
C PHE A 72 7.10 6.62 -0.53
N ALA A 73 8.11 6.01 0.05
CA ALA A 73 8.20 5.78 1.49
C ALA A 73 9.51 6.32 2.06
N MET A 74 9.45 6.82 3.28
CA MET A 74 10.59 7.31 4.06
C MET A 74 10.67 6.55 5.39
N ASP A 75 11.88 6.42 5.94
CA ASP A 75 12.04 6.00 7.34
C ASP A 75 11.29 6.97 8.26
N PHE A 76 10.60 6.46 9.27
CA PHE A 76 9.77 7.28 10.15
C PHE A 76 10.58 8.36 10.88
N LYS A 77 11.83 8.08 11.27
CA LYS A 77 12.71 9.04 11.94
C LYS A 77 13.06 10.17 10.99
N ASP A 78 13.29 9.83 9.73
CA ASP A 78 13.61 10.79 8.69
C ASP A 78 12.39 11.66 8.33
N ALA A 79 11.20 11.06 8.29
CA ALA A 79 9.92 11.75 8.08
C ALA A 79 9.58 12.69 9.26
N GLU A 80 9.85 12.28 10.50
CA GLU A 80 9.69 13.12 11.70
C GLU A 80 10.64 14.35 11.69
N VAL A 81 11.81 14.21 11.05
CA VAL A 81 12.87 15.22 11.00
C VAL A 81 12.67 16.27 9.91
N CYS A 82 11.61 16.21 9.07
CA CYS A 82 11.21 17.28 8.14
C CYS A 82 10.76 18.60 8.82
N GLN A 83 11.21 18.83 10.07
CA GLN A 83 11.14 20.02 10.91
C GLN A 83 9.75 20.65 11.09
N GLY A 84 8.96 20.00 11.94
CA GLY A 84 7.85 20.63 12.66
C GLY A 84 6.59 20.88 11.85
N ARG A 85 6.49 20.27 10.66
CA ARG A 85 5.26 20.20 9.87
C ARG A 85 5.19 18.83 9.17
N PRO A 86 4.00 18.26 8.96
CA PRO A 86 3.84 17.19 7.97
C PRO A 86 4.37 17.69 6.61
N ILE A 87 4.77 16.79 5.70
CA ILE A 87 5.14 17.12 4.31
C ILE A 87 3.87 17.57 3.56
N GLU A 88 3.35 18.74 3.93
CA GLU A 88 2.26 19.42 3.27
C GLU A 88 2.89 20.46 2.35
N LEU A 89 3.19 20.03 1.12
CA LEU A 89 3.70 20.96 0.12
C LEU A 89 2.60 22.01 -0.19
N PRO A 90 2.93 23.31 -0.23
CA PRO A 90 1.95 24.41 -0.39
C PRO A 90 1.05 24.35 -1.63
N ASP A 91 1.44 23.54 -2.61
CA ASP A 91 0.80 23.32 -3.91
C ASP A 91 0.11 21.95 -4.03
N GLY A 92 -0.02 21.22 -2.90
CA GLY A 92 -0.79 19.99 -2.78
C GLY A 92 -0.18 18.83 -3.54
N ARG A 93 1.00 18.35 -3.12
CA ARG A 93 1.66 17.18 -3.70
C ARG A 93 2.39 16.39 -2.61
N TYR A 94 2.07 15.11 -2.54
CA TYR A 94 2.38 14.12 -1.48
C TYR A 94 1.47 14.22 -0.24
N VAL A 95 0.60 13.22 -0.12
CA VAL A 95 -0.34 13.02 0.99
C VAL A 95 0.06 11.73 1.69
N GLU A 96 0.24 11.80 3.00
CA GLU A 96 0.50 10.61 3.82
C GLU A 96 -0.68 9.64 3.75
N ASP A 97 -0.39 8.35 3.55
CA ASP A 97 -1.40 7.32 3.40
C ASP A 97 -0.91 5.99 3.98
N GLU A 98 -1.33 5.74 5.21
CA GLU A 98 -0.99 4.53 5.99
C GLU A 98 -1.42 3.22 5.31
N LEU A 99 -2.38 3.26 4.36
CA LEU A 99 -2.90 2.07 3.69
C LEU A 99 -2.01 1.61 2.54
N LEU A 100 -1.07 2.43 2.08
CA LEU A 100 -0.19 2.09 0.97
C LEU A 100 0.72 0.90 1.28
N GLY A 101 1.12 0.72 2.55
CA GLY A 101 1.93 -0.44 2.97
C GLY A 101 1.30 -1.78 2.56
N LEU A 102 -0.04 -1.89 2.60
CA LEU A 102 -0.78 -3.09 2.21
C LEU A 102 -0.59 -3.47 0.73
N PHE A 103 -0.33 -2.48 -0.13
CA PHE A 103 -0.13 -2.72 -1.57
C PHE A 103 1.31 -3.11 -1.91
N PHE A 104 2.27 -2.70 -1.07
CA PHE A 104 3.69 -2.90 -1.33
C PHE A 104 4.35 -3.96 -0.44
N GLU A 105 3.63 -4.53 0.54
CA GLU A 105 4.13 -5.60 1.41
C GLU A 105 4.81 -6.73 0.64
N GLU A 106 4.15 -7.26 -0.39
CA GLU A 106 4.73 -8.34 -1.19
C GLU A 106 5.96 -7.87 -1.97
N CYS A 107 5.98 -6.62 -2.46
CA CYS A 107 7.16 -6.05 -3.11
C CYS A 107 8.33 -5.98 -2.13
N VAL A 108 8.11 -5.48 -0.91
CA VAL A 108 9.14 -5.38 0.14
C VAL A 108 9.62 -6.77 0.58
N TYR A 109 8.70 -7.74 0.71
CA TYR A 109 9.03 -9.12 0.99
C TYR A 109 9.93 -9.74 -0.08
N GLN A 110 9.61 -9.60 -1.37
CA GLN A 110 10.44 -10.14 -2.43
C GLN A 110 11.85 -9.52 -2.42
N LEU A 111 11.96 -8.24 -2.07
CA LEU A 111 13.26 -7.62 -1.93
C LEU A 111 14.04 -8.20 -0.73
N ALA A 112 13.44 -8.24 0.46
CA ALA A 112 14.09 -8.82 1.65
C ALA A 112 14.49 -10.29 1.44
N ARG A 113 13.71 -11.02 0.64
CA ARG A 113 13.95 -12.41 0.28
C ARG A 113 15.17 -12.59 -0.63
N ASP A 114 15.33 -11.72 -1.62
CA ASP A 114 16.30 -11.87 -2.71
C ASP A 114 17.55 -10.99 -2.55
N GLU A 115 17.49 -10.00 -1.66
CA GLU A 115 18.61 -9.11 -1.34
C GLU A 115 19.72 -9.87 -0.59
N SER A 116 20.92 -9.80 -1.14
CA SER A 116 22.12 -10.41 -0.56
C SER A 116 22.62 -9.57 0.60
N ASP A 117 22.90 -10.23 1.72
CA ASP A 117 23.60 -9.64 2.85
C ASP A 117 25.00 -9.17 2.44
N GLU A 118 25.41 -7.97 2.87
CA GLU A 118 26.71 -7.40 2.49
C GLU A 118 27.91 -8.13 3.11
N GLU A 119 27.72 -8.79 4.25
CA GLU A 119 28.78 -9.46 5.00
C GLU A 119 29.13 -10.82 4.39
N ASP A 120 28.13 -11.62 4.01
CA ASP A 120 28.36 -12.97 3.51
C ASP A 120 27.77 -13.28 2.12
N GLY A 121 27.11 -12.31 1.50
CA GLY A 121 26.65 -12.34 0.11
C GLY A 121 25.42 -13.22 -0.13
N ARG A 122 24.86 -13.85 0.90
CA ARG A 122 23.73 -14.76 0.74
C ARG A 122 22.39 -14.01 0.82
N PRO A 123 21.40 -14.42 0.01
CA PRO A 123 20.10 -13.77 0.00
C PRO A 123 19.29 -14.13 1.25
N GLY A 124 18.38 -13.25 1.67
CA GLY A 124 17.60 -13.42 2.91
C GLY A 124 16.91 -14.78 3.06
N HIS A 125 16.42 -15.39 1.98
CA HIS A 125 15.80 -16.72 2.02
C HIS A 125 16.74 -17.89 2.33
N GLU A 126 18.06 -17.68 2.32
CA GLU A 126 19.04 -18.66 2.78
C GLU A 126 19.35 -18.50 4.27
N HIS A 127 19.02 -17.36 4.87
CA HIS A 127 19.23 -17.06 6.29
C HIS A 127 18.00 -17.31 7.15
N PHE A 128 16.83 -17.00 6.60
CA PHE A 128 15.58 -16.92 7.34
C PHE A 128 14.52 -17.84 6.72
N SER A 129 13.65 -18.37 7.58
CA SER A 129 12.40 -18.99 7.16
C SER A 129 11.47 -17.96 6.51
N GLU A 130 10.42 -18.43 5.83
CA GLU A 130 9.41 -17.54 5.26
C GLU A 130 8.71 -16.74 6.36
N GLU A 131 8.42 -17.36 7.51
CA GLU A 131 7.78 -16.71 8.65
C GLU A 131 8.66 -15.60 9.24
N GLU A 132 9.95 -15.84 9.44
CA GLU A 132 10.90 -14.84 9.94
C GLU A 132 11.05 -13.66 8.97
N LEU A 133 11.09 -13.91 7.66
CA LEU A 133 11.11 -12.85 6.65
C LEU A 133 9.82 -12.02 6.66
N ARG A 134 8.66 -12.65 6.90
CA ARG A 134 7.38 -11.95 6.98
C ARG A 134 7.32 -11.03 8.20
N GLU A 135 7.76 -11.52 9.36
CA GLU A 135 7.85 -10.71 10.58
C GLU A 135 8.81 -9.53 10.39
N PHE A 136 9.99 -9.76 9.79
CA PHE A 136 10.93 -8.70 9.47
C PHE A 136 10.33 -7.64 8.53
N VAL A 137 9.59 -8.06 7.50
CA VAL A 137 8.93 -7.14 6.56
C VAL A 137 7.81 -6.35 7.24
N GLU A 138 7.05 -6.97 8.14
CA GLU A 138 6.02 -6.28 8.92
C GLU A 138 6.62 -5.18 9.80
N GLU A 139 7.74 -5.47 10.48
CA GLU A 139 8.49 -4.47 11.26
C GLU A 139 9.03 -3.35 10.36
N ALA A 140 9.64 -3.70 9.22
CA ALA A 140 10.17 -2.72 8.28
C ALA A 140 9.07 -1.80 7.70
N LEU A 141 7.90 -2.34 7.37
CA LEU A 141 6.76 -1.53 6.90
C LEU A 141 6.23 -0.60 7.98
N PHE A 142 6.28 -1.00 9.26
CA PHE A 142 5.88 -0.15 10.38
C PHE A 142 6.84 1.02 10.62
N GLU A 143 8.11 0.87 10.24
CA GLU A 143 9.12 1.93 10.27
C GLU A 143 9.06 2.87 9.05
N LEU A 144 8.13 2.64 8.11
CA LEU A 144 7.98 3.47 6.91
C LEU A 144 6.75 4.38 6.98
N VAL A 145 6.93 5.62 6.53
CA VAL A 145 5.85 6.57 6.27
C VAL A 145 5.64 6.68 4.76
N PHE A 146 4.44 6.35 4.30
CA PHE A 146 4.09 6.30 2.88
C PHE A 146 3.38 7.57 2.44
N TYR A 147 3.74 8.07 1.26
CA TYR A 147 3.15 9.24 0.64
C TYR A 147 2.70 8.95 -0.79
N ARG A 148 1.47 9.31 -1.13
CA ARG A 148 0.95 9.31 -2.51
C ARG A 148 0.90 10.70 -3.10
N TYR A 149 1.21 10.82 -4.38
CA TYR A 149 1.14 12.08 -5.09
C TYR A 149 -0.27 12.41 -5.59
N GLU A 150 -0.75 13.64 -5.33
CA GLU A 150 -2.06 14.14 -5.80
C GLU A 150 -1.98 15.27 -6.83
N GLY A 151 -0.80 15.59 -7.33
CA GLY A 151 -0.62 16.69 -8.27
C GLY A 151 -1.15 16.41 -9.68
N ASP A 152 -1.61 17.46 -10.37
CA ASP A 152 -2.09 17.42 -11.77
C ASP A 152 -1.13 16.76 -12.78
N ARG A 153 0.18 16.81 -12.52
CA ARG A 153 1.21 16.20 -13.37
C ARG A 153 2.04 15.23 -12.56
N LEU A 154 1.87 13.93 -12.83
CA LEU A 154 2.67 12.88 -12.22
C LEU A 154 4.16 13.04 -12.56
N PRO A 155 5.05 12.95 -11.56
CA PRO A 155 6.48 12.76 -11.79
C PRO A 155 6.71 11.50 -12.63
N THR A 156 7.73 11.53 -13.50
CA THR A 156 8.00 10.42 -14.42
C THR A 156 9.31 9.69 -14.13
N SER A 157 10.03 10.08 -13.08
CA SER A 157 11.31 9.47 -12.70
C SER A 157 11.56 9.56 -11.19
N ALA A 158 12.35 8.61 -10.68
CA ALA A 158 12.80 8.63 -9.29
C ALA A 158 13.62 9.89 -8.96
N ASP A 159 14.50 10.33 -9.87
CA ASP A 159 15.28 11.56 -9.71
C ASP A 159 14.40 12.80 -9.50
N GLU A 160 13.31 12.91 -10.26
CA GLU A 160 12.37 14.03 -10.12
C GLU A 160 11.69 14.03 -8.75
N ILE A 161 11.32 12.86 -8.25
CA ILE A 161 10.69 12.68 -6.94
C ILE A 161 11.69 12.99 -5.83
N ALA A 162 12.91 12.44 -5.92
CA ALA A 162 13.99 12.69 -4.98
C ALA A 162 14.35 14.18 -4.91
N GLN A 163 14.39 14.89 -6.05
CA GLN A 163 14.61 16.35 -6.08
C GLN A 163 13.47 17.14 -5.43
N GLN A 164 12.22 16.70 -5.61
CA GLN A 164 11.06 17.33 -4.96
C GLN A 164 11.14 17.15 -3.44
N VAL A 165 11.44 15.94 -2.97
CA VAL A 165 11.55 15.65 -1.53
C VAL A 165 12.78 16.33 -0.92
N ALA A 166 13.93 16.34 -1.59
CA ALA A 166 15.15 17.01 -1.11
C ALA A 166 15.02 18.54 -0.99
N GLY A 167 14.02 19.15 -1.64
CA GLY A 167 13.72 20.57 -1.45
C GLY A 167 13.14 20.90 -0.07
N GLU A 168 12.61 19.90 0.64
CA GLU A 168 11.72 20.07 1.79
C GLU A 168 12.14 19.20 2.99
N CYS A 169 12.69 18.02 2.73
CA CYS A 169 13.24 17.10 3.73
C CYS A 169 14.76 16.96 3.56
N PHE A 170 15.47 16.82 4.68
CA PHE A 170 16.91 16.60 4.68
C PHE A 170 17.28 15.21 4.15
N PHE A 171 16.46 14.21 4.48
CA PHE A 171 16.59 12.84 4.01
C PHE A 171 15.65 12.60 2.83
N GLY A 172 16.09 11.75 1.90
CA GLY A 172 15.31 11.39 0.70
C GLY A 172 14.40 10.18 0.94
N PRO A 173 13.58 9.83 -0.06
CA PRO A 173 12.79 8.61 -0.01
C PRO A 173 13.68 7.37 0.06
N GLN A 174 13.30 6.36 0.84
CA GLN A 174 13.96 5.06 0.84
C GLN A 174 13.46 4.19 -0.33
N TYR A 175 12.17 4.29 -0.65
CA TYR A 175 11.54 3.57 -1.74
C TYR A 175 10.72 4.51 -2.62
N ILE A 176 10.79 4.32 -3.93
CA ILE A 176 9.98 5.06 -4.89
C ILE A 176 9.29 4.09 -5.85
N TRP A 177 7.96 4.17 -5.91
CA TRP A 177 7.14 3.45 -6.87
C TRP A 177 6.49 4.41 -7.86
N ILE A 178 6.57 4.07 -9.15
CA ILE A 178 5.87 4.75 -10.23
C ILE A 178 5.04 3.70 -10.98
N ALA A 179 3.75 3.93 -11.10
CA ALA A 179 2.79 2.99 -11.70
C ALA A 179 2.93 1.57 -11.13
N GLY A 180 3.02 1.47 -9.80
CA GLY A 180 3.16 0.21 -9.05
C GLY A 180 4.52 -0.49 -9.20
N GLN A 181 5.48 0.09 -9.91
CA GLN A 181 6.81 -0.49 -10.09
C GLN A 181 7.85 0.25 -9.25
N LEU A 182 8.62 -0.49 -8.45
CA LEU A 182 9.76 0.06 -7.73
C LEU A 182 10.81 0.55 -8.73
N GLN A 183 11.14 1.83 -8.68
CA GLN A 183 12.08 2.47 -9.58
C GLN A 183 13.46 2.62 -8.96
N ASP A 184 13.51 2.96 -7.67
CA ASP A 184 14.77 3.26 -7.00
C ASP A 184 14.70 2.92 -5.51
N ARG A 185 15.88 2.65 -4.96
CA ARG A 185 16.16 2.41 -3.54
C ARG A 185 17.32 3.31 -3.15
N PHE A 186 17.04 4.32 -2.34
CA PHE A 186 18.14 5.10 -1.77
C PHE A 186 18.57 4.39 -0.50
N SER A 187 19.79 3.85 -0.50
CA SER A 187 20.47 3.56 0.75
C SER A 187 20.80 4.89 1.41
N SER A 188 20.37 5.06 2.67
CA SER A 188 20.89 6.16 3.48
C SER A 188 22.42 6.04 3.51
N PRO A 189 23.18 7.13 3.27
CA PRO A 189 24.63 7.09 3.16
C PRO A 189 25.35 6.64 4.44
#